data_AF-A0A7X9CMM0-F1
#
_entry.id   AF-A0A7X9CMM0-F1
#
_cell.length_a   1.000
_cell.length_b   1.000
_cell.length_c   1.000
_cell.angle_alpha   90.00
_cell.angle_beta   90.00
_cell.angle_gamma   90.00
#
_symmetry.space_group_name_H-M   'P 1'
#
loop_
_entity.id
_entity.type
_entity.pdbx_description
1 polymer ?
#
loop_
_entity_poly.entity_id
_entity_poly.type
_entity_poly.pdbx_seq_one_letter_code
_entity_poly.pdbx_strand_id
1 'polypeptide(L)' 'MDEIKCIIAIVERGKADKVVNHAKKAGAKGATILYGRGTGQTEALKFFNIYIEASKEIIIILSDDGNYEKIYEAIIEAG' A
#
# COMPACT_ATOMS: atom_id res chain seq x y z
N MET A 1 -27.32 -4.01 -3.00
CA MET A 1 -26.06 -4.56 -2.45
C MET A 1 -25.13 -3.38 -2.39
N ASP A 2 -24.65 -3.03 -1.21
CA ASP A 2 -23.84 -1.81 -1.05
C ASP A 2 -22.53 -1.99 -1.84
N GLU A 3 -22.17 -1.00 -2.65
CA GLU A 3 -20.96 -1.02 -3.45
C GLU A 3 -19.75 -0.82 -2.53
N ILE A 4 -18.83 -1.78 -2.55
CA ILE A 4 -17.60 -1.75 -1.76
C ILE A 4 -16.42 -1.63 -2.72
N LYS A 5 -15.58 -0.63 -2.47
CA LYS A 5 -14.32 -0.42 -3.19
C LYS A 5 -13.16 -1.04 -2.42
N CYS A 6 -12.21 -1.60 -3.17
CA CYS A 6 -10.98 -2.16 -2.64
C CYS A 6 -9.80 -1.33 -3.15
N ILE A 7 -9.08 -0.70 -2.22
CA ILE A 7 -7.85 0.03 -2.52
C ILE A 7 -6.68 -0.93 -2.27
N ILE A 8 -5.83 -1.10 -3.30
CA ILE A 8 -4.61 -1.89 -3.23
C ILE A 8 -3.43 -0.96 -3.49
N ALA A 9 -2.55 -0.82 -2.50
CA ALA A 9 -1.34 -0.02 -2.62
C ALA A 9 -0.10 -0.88 -2.38
N ILE A 10 0.96 -0.67 -3.14
CA ILE A 10 2.23 -1.39 -3.01
C ILE A 10 3.29 -0.38 -2.61
N VAL A 11 3.95 -0.62 -1.48
CA VAL A 11 4.96 0.28 -0.91
C VAL A 11 6.25 -0.47 -0.62
N GLU A 12 7.33 0.27 -0.41
CA GLU A 12 8.58 -0.31 0.10
C GLU A 12 8.38 -0.90 1.49
N ARG A 13 9.09 -1.99 1.77
CA ARG A 13 9.09 -2.65 3.08
C ARG A 13 9.33 -1.65 4.22
N GLY A 14 8.48 -1.70 5.24
CA GLY A 14 8.55 -0.83 6.42
C GLY A 14 7.82 0.50 6.28
N LYS A 15 7.19 0.78 5.13
CA LYS A 15 6.38 1.99 4.93
C LYS A 15 4.89 1.77 5.14
N ALA A 16 4.42 0.51 5.15
CA ALA A 16 2.98 0.24 5.17
C ALA A 16 2.25 0.81 6.38
N ASP A 17 2.83 0.69 7.58
CA ASP A 17 2.21 1.20 8.81
C ASP A 17 1.97 2.70 8.77
N LYS A 18 2.91 3.48 8.19
CA LYS A 18 2.74 4.92 8.03
C LYS A 18 1.52 5.22 7.15
N VAL A 19 1.41 4.57 5.99
CA VAL A 19 0.32 4.76 5.04
C VAL A 19 -1.02 4.35 5.66
N VAL A 20 -1.07 3.17 6.29
CA VAL A 20 -2.28 2.68 6.96
C VAL A 20 -2.73 3.61 8.10
N ASN A 21 -1.80 4.19 8.85
CA ASN A 21 -2.16 5.15 9.90
C ASN A 21 -2.78 6.44 9.35
N HIS A 22 -2.35 6.91 8.17
CA HIS A 22 -2.98 8.06 7.51
C HIS A 22 -4.37 7.70 6.98
N ALA A 23 -4.49 6.55 6.32
CA ALA A 23 -5.79 6.03 5.86
C ALA A 23 -6.80 5.89 7.01
N LYS A 24 -6.36 5.38 8.18
CA LYS A 24 -7.21 5.28 9.39
C LYS A 24 -7.69 6.66 9.89
N LYS A 25 -6.82 7.68 9.88
CA LYS A 25 -7.20 9.06 10.23
C LYS A 25 -8.22 9.64 9.25
N ALA A 26 -8.20 9.21 7.99
CA ALA A 26 -9.14 9.61 6.96
C ALA A 26 -10.46 8.82 6.96
N GLY A 27 -10.63 7.84 7.86
CA GLY A 27 -11.87 7.09 8.04
C GLY A 27 -11.79 5.59 7.68
N ALA A 28 -10.63 5.08 7.27
CA ALA A 28 -10.46 3.65 7.05
C ALA A 28 -10.63 2.87 8.35
N LYS A 29 -11.49 1.85 8.36
CA LYS A 29 -11.74 1.00 9.53
C LYS A 29 -10.55 0.09 9.87
N GLY A 30 -9.76 -0.26 8.86
CA GLY A 30 -8.63 -1.16 8.99
C GLY A 30 -7.93 -1.39 7.66
N ALA A 31 -6.87 -2.18 7.68
CA ALA A 31 -6.11 -2.59 6.51
C ALA A 31 -5.48 -3.96 6.75
N THR A 32 -5.30 -4.72 5.68
CA THR A 32 -4.46 -5.93 5.67
C THR A 32 -3.13 -5.60 5.00
N ILE A 33 -2.01 -5.98 5.62
CA ILE A 33 -0.66 -5.81 5.06
C ILE A 33 -0.09 -7.19 4.75
N LEU A 34 0.37 -7.39 3.52
CA LEU A 34 1.04 -8.60 3.05
C LEU A 34 2.48 -8.29 2.68
N TYR A 35 3.38 -9.25 2.88
CA TYR A 35 4.75 -9.16 2.37
C TYR A 35 4.82 -9.61 0.92
N GLY A 36 5.54 -8.83 0.11
CA GLY A 36 5.70 -9.08 -1.32
C GLY A 36 7.13 -8.87 -1.79
N ARG A 37 7.37 -9.24 -3.04
CA ARG A 37 8.63 -9.02 -3.77
C ARG A 37 8.31 -8.26 -5.06
N GLY A 38 9.14 -7.27 -5.37
CA GLY A 38 9.04 -6.46 -6.59
C GLY A 38 10.11 -6.86 -7.61
N THR A 39 9.73 -6.87 -8.89
CA THR A 39 10.62 -7.16 -10.02
C THR A 39 10.62 -6.02 -11.05
N GLY A 40 10.24 -4.80 -10.65
CA GLY A 40 10.24 -3.64 -11.56
C GLY A 40 11.64 -3.36 -12.11
N GLN A 41 11.74 -2.74 -13.30
CA GLN A 41 13.03 -2.46 -13.95
C GLN A 41 13.98 -1.61 -13.07
N THR A 42 13.44 -0.72 -12.24
CA THR A 42 14.19 0.10 -11.27
C THR A 42 14.53 -0.65 -9.98
N GLU A 43 13.85 -1.77 -9.71
CA GLU A 43 13.92 -2.53 -8.46
C GLU A 43 14.89 -3.72 -8.52
N ALA A 44 15.31 -4.12 -9.72
CA ALA A 44 16.36 -5.12 -9.91
C ALA A 44 17.72 -4.53 -9.50
N LEU A 45 17.97 -4.49 -8.19
CA LEU A 45 19.21 -4.00 -7.61
C LEU A 45 20.31 -5.04 -7.81
N LYS A 46 21.48 -4.59 -8.24
CA LYS A 46 22.70 -5.41 -8.31
C LYS A 46 23.68 -4.96 -7.23
N PHE A 47 24.10 -5.88 -6.37
CA PHE A 47 25.14 -5.65 -5.38
C PHE A 47 26.10 -6.83 -5.37
N PHE A 48 27.41 -6.58 -5.48
CA PHE A 48 28.43 -7.64 -5.65
C PHE A 48 28.09 -8.68 -6.74
N ASN A 49 27.53 -8.23 -7.87
CA ASN A 49 27.10 -9.10 -8.98
C ASN A 49 25.98 -10.10 -8.62
N ILE A 50 25.28 -9.90 -7.51
CA ILE A 50 24.11 -10.66 -7.08
C ILE A 50 22.86 -9.82 -7.35
N TYR A 51 21.81 -10.48 -7.87
CA TYR A 51 20.49 -9.87 -8.01
C TYR A 51 19.77 -9.85 -6.66
N ILE A 52 19.40 -8.67 -6.19
CA ILE A 52 18.62 -8.49 -4.97
C ILE A 52 17.18 -8.17 -5.37
N GLU A 53 16.25 -8.99 -4.90
CA GLU A 53 14.82 -8.74 -5.07
C GLU A 53 14.36 -7.63 -4.12
N ALA A 54 13.59 -6.67 -4.64
CA ALA A 54 13.05 -5.61 -3.80
C ALA A 54 11.99 -6.15 -2.86
N SER A 55 12.17 -5.93 -1.56
CA SER A 55 11.17 -6.27 -0.55
C SER A 55 10.06 -5.21 -0.54
N LYS A 56 8.81 -5.67 -0.65
CA LYS A 56 7.62 -4.82 -0.70
C LYS A 56 6.61 -5.20 0.38
N GLU A 57 5.69 -4.28 0.62
CA GLU A 57 4.48 -4.52 1.38
C GLU A 57 3.27 -4.14 0.51
N ILE A 58 2.22 -4.95 0.57
CA ILE A 58 0.97 -4.75 -0.16
C ILE A 58 -0.11 -4.44 0.87
N ILE A 59 -0.73 -3.28 0.75
CA ILE A 59 -1.81 -2.81 1.62
C ILE A 59 -3.13 -3.05 0.91
N ILE A 60 -4.11 -3.61 1.62
CA ILE A 60 -5.49 -3.81 1.16
C ILE A 60 -6.43 -3.12 2.13
N ILE A 61 -7.25 -2.20 1.61
CA ILE A 61 -8.27 -1.47 2.38
C ILE A 61 -9.61 -1.57 1.67
N LEU A 62 -10.66 -1.91 2.42
CA LEU A 62 -12.05 -1.90 1.93
C LEU A 62 -12.73 -0.62 2.40
N SER A 63 -13.45 0.04 1.48
CA SER A 63 -14.18 1.27 1.75
C SER A 63 -15.57 1.22 1.10
N ASP A 64 -16.53 1.87 1.75
CA ASP A 64 -17.76 2.29 1.08
C ASP A 64 -17.47 3.48 0.14
N ASP A 65 -18.44 3.80 -0.71
CA ASP A 65 -18.31 4.83 -1.73
C ASP A 65 -18.15 6.25 -1.14
N GLY A 66 -18.77 6.51 0.02
CA GLY A 66 -18.73 7.82 0.68
C GLY A 66 -17.39 8.17 1.34
N ASN A 67 -16.59 7.16 1.69
CA ASN A 67 -15.25 7.35 2.28
C ASN A 67 -14.10 7.10 1.32
N TYR A 68 -14.36 6.50 0.15
CA TYR A 68 -13.33 6.07 -0.80
C TYR A 68 -12.36 7.19 -1.15
N GLU A 69 -12.87 8.35 -1.58
CA GLU A 69 -12.05 9.42 -2.13
C GLU A 69 -11.11 10.02 -1.06
N LYS A 70 -11.63 10.23 0.15
CA LYS A 70 -10.83 10.72 1.29
C LYS A 70 -9.72 9.74 1.68
N ILE A 71 -10.03 8.45 1.73
CA ILE A 71 -9.04 7.42 2.07
C ILE A 71 -7.98 7.32 0.96
N TYR A 72 -8.40 7.38 -0.31
CA TYR A 72 -7.52 7.33 -1.46
C TYR A 72 -6.54 8.51 -1.49
N GLU A 73 -7.03 9.74 -1.31
CA GLU A 73 -6.18 10.94 -1.22
C GLU A 73 -5.19 10.85 -0.05
N ALA A 74 -5.66 10.43 1.13
CA ALA A 74 -4.80 10.28 2.31
C ALA A 74 -3.68 9.24 2.12
N ILE A 75 -3.92 8.19 1.33
CA ILE A 75 -2.90 7.21 0.97
C ILE A 75 -1.86 7.84 0.04
N ILE A 76 -2.28 8.59 -0.96
CA ILE A 76 -1.38 9.28 -1.91
C ILE A 76 -0.49 10.30 -1.19
N GLU A 77 -1.05 11.10 -0.29
CA GLU A 77 -0.28 12.08 0.48
C GLU A 77 0.74 11.44 1.43
N ALA A 78 0.44 10.23 1.93
CA ALA A 78 1.28 9.55 2.90
C ALA A 78 2.55 8.93 2.30
N GLY A 79 2.52 8.53 1.01
CA GLY A 79 3.69 8.05 0.27
C GLY A 79 3.41 7.03 -0.82
#